data_AF-A0A846W662-F1
#
_entry.id   AF-A0A846W662-F1
#
_cell.length_a   1.000
_cell.length_b   1.000
_cell.length_c   1.000
_cell.angle_alpha   90.00
_cell.angle_beta   90.00
_cell.angle_gamma   90.00
#
_symmetry.space_group_name_H-M   'P 1'
#
loop_
_entity.id
_entity.type
_entity.pdbx_description
1 polymer ?
#
loop_
_entity_poly.entity_id
_entity_poly.type
_entity_poly.pdbx_seq_one_letter_code
_entity_poly.pdbx_strand_id
1 'polypeptide(L)'
;MADYESVPLTELRGQLGSVFDGVSASGRPVIVTREGKELVAVVPAEVLRHAALPPAYFNDDLREQILGRLDDRIKQHSAEDIAEAEAKLSKVMGALDGTSASRR
;
A
#
# COMPACT_ATOMS: atom_id res chain seq x y z
N MET A 1 14.58 10.84 -6.49
CA MET A 1 15.15 9.49 -6.30
C MET A 1 14.52 8.96 -5.04
N ALA A 2 13.92 7.79 -5.07
CA ALA A 2 13.17 7.34 -3.91
C ALA A 2 14.12 6.84 -2.80
N ASP A 3 13.81 7.24 -1.57
CA ASP A 3 14.65 7.11 -0.36
C ASP A 3 14.55 5.70 0.25
N TYR A 4 14.98 4.68 -0.49
CA TYR A 4 15.15 3.34 0.08
C TYR A 4 16.62 3.01 0.28
N GLU A 5 16.89 2.40 1.43
CA GLU A 5 18.21 1.89 1.77
C GLU A 5 18.54 0.69 0.87
N SER A 6 19.76 0.64 0.35
CA SER A 6 20.20 -0.41 -0.57
C SER A 6 21.42 -1.13 -0.01
N VAL A 7 21.42 -2.46 -0.10
CA VAL A 7 22.48 -3.33 0.43
C VAL A 7 22.92 -4.32 -0.64
N PRO A 8 24.23 -4.46 -0.91
CA PRO A 8 24.75 -5.51 -1.79
C PRO A 8 24.44 -6.92 -1.26
N LEU A 9 24.13 -7.86 -2.16
CA LEU A 9 23.82 -9.25 -1.81
C LEU A 9 24.95 -9.92 -1.01
N THR A 10 26.21 -9.55 -1.25
CA THR A 10 27.37 -10.05 -0.51
C THR A 10 27.35 -9.60 0.95
N GLU A 11 26.94 -8.36 1.20
CA GLU A 11 26.84 -7.77 2.53
C GLU A 11 25.63 -8.31 3.29
N LEU A 12 24.48 -8.43 2.60
CA LEU A 12 23.28 -9.06 3.15
C LEU A 12 23.56 -10.48 3.67
N ARG A 13 24.39 -11.27 2.98
CA ARG A 13 24.75 -12.63 3.45
C ARG A 13 25.52 -12.61 4.77
N GLY A 14 26.35 -11.60 5.01
CA GLY A 14 27.12 -11.46 6.24
C GLY A 14 26.31 -10.90 7.40
N GLN A 15 25.20 -10.21 7.13
CA GLN A 15 24.45 -9.43 8.12
C GLN A 15 22.93 -9.67 8.08
N LEU A 16 22.51 -10.84 7.57
CA LEU A 16 21.10 -11.14 7.30
C LEU A 16 20.18 -10.85 8.49
N GLY A 17 20.60 -11.28 9.69
CA GLY A 17 19.84 -11.05 10.92
C GLY A 17 19.64 -9.57 11.22
N SER A 18 20.72 -8.78 11.19
CA SER A 18 20.66 -7.33 11.46
C SER A 18 19.81 -6.58 10.45
N VAL A 19 19.87 -6.96 9.17
CA VAL A 19 19.04 -6.33 8.12
C VAL A 19 17.57 -6.67 8.35
N PHE A 20 17.25 -7.91 8.70
CA PHE A 20 15.86 -8.31 8.94
C PHE A 20 15.28 -7.68 10.21
N ASP A 21 16.07 -7.60 11.28
CA ASP A 21 15.68 -6.90 12.51
C ASP A 21 15.46 -5.41 12.23
N GLY A 22 16.33 -4.79 11.43
CA GLY A 22 16.19 -3.39 11.01
C GLY A 22 14.94 -3.13 10.17
N VAL A 23 14.66 -4.00 9.19
CA VAL A 23 13.43 -3.92 8.37
C VAL A 23 12.19 -4.11 9.23
N SER A 24 12.20 -5.09 10.14
CA SER A 24 11.08 -5.36 11.04
C SER A 24 10.83 -4.22 12.03
N ALA A 25 11.87 -3.58 12.55
CA ALA A 25 11.74 -2.49 13.52
C ALA A 25 11.34 -1.15 12.86
N SER A 26 11.90 -0.86 11.69
CA SER A 26 11.66 0.42 11.00
C SER A 26 10.42 0.41 10.12
N GLY A 27 9.96 -0.77 9.69
CA GLY A 27 8.94 -0.93 8.67
C GLY A 27 9.38 -0.46 7.27
N ARG A 28 10.65 -0.06 7.12
CA ARG A 28 11.19 0.46 5.86
C ARG A 28 11.79 -0.67 5.03
N PRO A 29 11.54 -0.68 3.72
CA PRO A 29 12.11 -1.67 2.83
C PRO A 29 13.60 -1.46 2.62
N VAL A 30 14.31 -2.58 2.45
CA VAL A 30 15.70 -2.59 2.00
C VAL A 30 15.78 -3.25 0.64
N ILE A 31 16.42 -2.58 -0.31
CA ILE A 31 16.63 -3.09 -1.67
C ILE A 31 17.95 -3.84 -1.73
N VAL A 32 17.89 -5.10 -2.14
CA VAL A 32 19.08 -5.93 -2.30
C VAL A 32 19.58 -5.78 -3.73
N THR A 33 20.87 -5.45 -3.87
CA THR A 33 21.50 -5.24 -5.18
C THR A 33 22.58 -6.27 -5.47
N ARG A 34 22.84 -6.53 -6.75
CA ARG A 34 24.02 -7.27 -7.22
C ARG A 34 24.54 -6.61 -8.47
N GLU A 35 25.85 -6.34 -8.51
CA GLU A 35 26.49 -5.70 -9.66
C GLU A 35 25.78 -4.36 -10.03
N GLY A 36 25.33 -3.62 -9.02
CA GLY A 36 24.61 -2.35 -9.18
C GLY A 36 23.16 -2.48 -9.68
N LYS A 37 22.63 -3.70 -9.84
CA LYS A 37 21.24 -3.95 -10.25
C LYS A 37 20.39 -4.35 -9.05
N GLU A 38 19.18 -3.81 -8.98
CA GLU A 38 18.16 -4.20 -8.01
C GLU A 38 17.67 -5.63 -8.29
N LEU A 39 17.67 -6.49 -7.27
CA LEU A 39 17.28 -7.90 -7.39
C LEU A 39 15.98 -8.20 -6.66
N VAL A 40 15.96 -7.91 -5.35
CA VAL A 40 14.83 -8.24 -4.47
C VAL A 40 14.66 -7.16 -3.42
N ALA A 41 13.45 -7.03 -2.93
CA ALA A 41 13.11 -6.19 -1.80
C ALA A 41 12.88 -7.02 -0.55
N VAL A 42 13.47 -6.59 0.57
CA VAL A 42 13.17 -7.14 1.89
C VAL A 42 12.15 -6.22 2.55
N VAL A 43 11.01 -6.80 2.95
CA VAL A 43 9.89 -6.10 3.58
C VAL A 43 9.38 -6.89 4.79
N PRO A 44 8.77 -6.21 5.78
CA PRO A 44 8.06 -6.91 6.86
C PRO A 44 6.94 -7.79 6.29
N ALA A 45 6.74 -8.99 6.85
CA ALA A 45 5.75 -9.94 6.33
C ALA A 45 4.30 -9.42 6.40
N GLU A 46 4.00 -8.55 7.36
CA GLU A 46 2.69 -7.91 7.56
C GLU A 46 2.29 -6.98 6.41
N VAL A 47 3.26 -6.40 5.71
CA VAL A 47 3.06 -5.58 4.51
C VAL A 47 2.44 -6.43 3.39
N LEU A 48 2.93 -7.66 3.21
CA LEU A 48 2.45 -8.55 2.16
C LEU A 48 1.03 -9.08 2.45
N ARG A 49 0.65 -9.19 3.73
CA ARG A 49 -0.70 -9.68 4.12
C ARG A 49 -1.82 -8.71 3.74
N HIS A 50 -1.53 -7.41 3.67
CA HIS A 50 -2.54 -6.39 3.41
C HIS A 50 -2.63 -6.01 1.92
N ALA A 51 -1.83 -6.63 1.04
CA ALA A 51 -1.60 -6.15 -0.33
C ALA A 51 -1.26 -4.64 -0.41
N ALA A 52 -0.88 -4.05 0.73
CA ALA A 52 -0.55 -2.67 0.87
C ALA A 52 0.97 -2.62 0.88
N LEU A 53 1.56 -2.22 -0.25
CA LEU A 53 2.96 -1.84 -0.25
C LEU A 53 3.19 -0.83 0.88
N PRO A 54 4.28 -0.96 1.66
CA PRO A 54 4.55 -0.06 2.77
C PRO A 54 4.60 1.37 2.22
N PRO A 55 4.20 2.38 3.01
CA PRO A 55 4.19 3.78 2.57
C PRO A 55 5.51 4.25 1.95
N ALA A 56 6.64 3.67 2.35
CA ALA A 56 7.96 3.96 1.78
C ALA A 56 8.14 3.58 0.29
N TYR A 57 7.26 2.75 -0.28
CA TYR A 57 7.19 2.52 -1.74
C TYR A 57 6.31 3.53 -2.46
N PHE A 58 5.41 4.19 -1.73
CA PHE A 58 4.77 5.37 -2.26
C PHE A 58 5.75 6.51 -2.07
N ASN A 59 6.50 6.80 -3.13
CA ASN A 59 7.19 8.08 -3.25
C ASN A 59 6.20 9.17 -2.80
N ASP A 60 6.56 10.05 -1.85
CA ASP A 60 5.59 11.01 -1.30
C ASP A 60 4.94 11.84 -2.42
N ASP A 61 5.68 12.08 -3.51
CA ASP A 61 5.18 12.63 -4.77
C ASP A 61 4.06 11.79 -5.42
N LEU A 62 4.19 10.47 -5.45
CA LEU A 62 3.18 9.56 -5.99
C LEU A 62 1.96 9.50 -5.08
N ARG A 63 2.16 9.53 -3.75
CA ARG A 63 1.08 9.62 -2.77
C ARG A 63 0.30 10.92 -2.93
N GLU A 64 0.98 12.06 -2.98
CA GLU A 64 0.34 13.36 -3.21
C GLU A 64 -0.32 13.44 -4.58
N GLN A 65 0.27 12.85 -5.62
CA GLN A 65 -0.33 12.84 -6.95
C GLN A 65 -1.57 11.93 -7.04
N ILE A 66 -1.59 10.80 -6.33
CA ILE A 66 -2.77 9.93 -6.22
C ILE A 66 -3.85 10.62 -5.39
N LEU A 67 -3.50 11.17 -4.22
CA LEU A 67 -4.46 11.87 -3.35
C LEU A 67 -5.00 13.13 -4.03
N GLY A 68 -4.15 13.91 -4.69
CA GLY A 68 -4.55 15.09 -5.47
C GLY A 68 -5.47 14.72 -6.63
N ARG A 69 -5.18 13.65 -7.40
CA ARG A 69 -6.09 13.18 -8.45
C ARG A 69 -7.41 12.62 -7.90
N LEU A 70 -7.39 12.01 -6.72
CA LEU A 70 -8.60 11.56 -6.04
C LEU A 70 -9.45 12.76 -5.62
N ASP A 71 -8.82 13.80 -5.06
CA ASP A 71 -9.48 15.02 -4.62
C ASP A 71 -10.04 15.82 -5.81
N ASP A 72 -9.32 15.89 -6.92
CA ASP A 72 -9.79 16.49 -8.17
C ASP A 72 -10.96 15.71 -8.78
N ARG A 73 -10.92 14.38 -8.74
CA ARG A 73 -12.04 13.53 -9.20
C ARG A 73 -13.26 13.68 -8.30
N ILE A 74 -13.08 13.81 -6.99
CA ILE A 74 -14.17 14.07 -6.04
C ILE A 74 -14.80 15.45 -6.33
N LYS A 75 -13.99 16.47 -6.60
CA LYS A 75 -14.46 17.82 -6.98
C LYS A 75 -15.15 17.89 -8.35
N GLN A 76 -14.90 16.92 -9.23
CA GLN A 76 -15.58 16.81 -10.53
C GLN A 76 -17.00 16.25 -10.44
N HIS A 77 -17.36 15.61 -9.32
CA HIS A 77 -18.70 15.10 -9.09
C HIS A 77 -19.53 16.15 -8.37
N SER A 78 -20.72 16.43 -8.89
CA SER A 78 -21.66 17.33 -8.24
C SER A 78 -22.16 16.72 -6.92
N ALA A 79 -22.65 17.56 -6.00
CA ALA A 79 -23.25 17.08 -4.75
C ALA A 79 -24.44 16.13 -5.01
N GLU A 80 -25.10 16.28 -6.15
CA GLU A 80 -26.20 15.44 -6.62
C GLU A 80 -25.69 14.05 -7.03
N ASP A 81 -24.57 13.95 -7.75
CA ASP A 81 -23.94 12.68 -8.13
C ASP A 81 -23.48 11.89 -6.90
N ILE A 82 -22.93 12.59 -5.90
CA ILE A 82 -22.48 11.97 -4.64
C ILE A 82 -23.69 11.43 -3.87
N ALA A 83 -24.77 12.20 -3.76
CA ALA A 83 -25.99 11.77 -3.07
C ALA A 83 -26.65 10.55 -3.75
N GLU A 84 -26.65 10.51 -5.08
CA GLU A 84 -27.16 9.36 -5.83
C GLU A 84 -26.29 8.10 -5.61
N ALA A 85 -24.97 8.27 -5.57
CA ALA A 85 -24.03 7.17 -5.30
C ALA A 85 -24.18 6.62 -3.88
N GLU A 86 -24.34 7.49 -2.87
CA GLU A 86 -24.59 7.10 -1.47
C GLU A 86 -25.91 6.35 -1.32
N ALA A 87 -26.97 6.81 -1.99
CA ALA A 87 -28.27 6.13 -1.99
C ALA A 87 -28.18 4.73 -2.62
N LYS A 88 -27.43 4.58 -3.72
CA LYS A 88 -27.17 3.27 -4.34
C LYS A 88 -26.36 2.35 -3.42
N LEU A 89 -25.31 2.88 -2.78
CA LEU A 89 -24.49 2.12 -1.83
C LEU A 89 -25.32 1.62 -0.64
N SER A 90 -26.14 2.49 -0.05
CA SER A 90 -27.04 2.14 1.06
C SER A 90 -28.02 1.03 0.66
N LYS A 91 -28.54 1.06 -0.57
CA LYS A 91 -29.45 0.04 -1.08
C LYS A 91 -28.75 -1.32 -1.28
N VAL A 92 -27.51 -1.32 -1.77
CA VAL A 92 -26.71 -2.54 -1.96
C VAL A 92 -26.33 -3.15 -0.60
N MET A 93 -25.90 -2.32 0.35
CA MET A 93 -25.59 -2.74 1.72
C MET A 93 -26.81 -3.37 2.40
N GLY A 94 -27.96 -2.71 2.36
CA GLY A 94 -29.20 -3.25 2.92
C GLY A 94 -29.65 -4.57 2.27
N ALA A 95 -29.42 -4.73 0.97
CA ALA A 95 -29.68 -6.00 0.27
C ALA A 95 -28.73 -7.13 0.71
N LEU A 96 -27.45 -6.82 0.94
CA LEU A 96 -26.45 -7.76 1.45
C LEU A 96 -26.78 -8.21 2.89
N ASP A 97 -27.15 -7.27 3.75
CA ASP A 97 -27.56 -7.56 5.13
C ASP A 97 -28.86 -8.37 5.16
N GLY A 98 -29.85 -8.03 4.34
CA GLY A 98 -31.10 -8.80 4.20
C GLY A 98 -30.89 -10.22 3.64
N THR A 99 -29.93 -10.41 2.75
CA THR A 99 -29.58 -11.73 2.19
C THR A 99 -28.92 -12.64 3.24
N SER A 100 -28.23 -12.05 4.24
CA SER A 100 -27.69 -12.80 5.38
C SER A 100 -28.77 -13.20 6.40
N ALA A 101 -29.83 -12.40 6.54
CA ALA A 101 -30.95 -12.67 7.45
C ALA A 101 -31.95 -13.72 6.92
N SER A 102 -32.08 -13.86 5.59
CA SER A 102 -32.98 -14.82 4.93
C SER A 102 -32.47 -16.28 4.91
N ARG A 103 -31.25 -16.53 5.42
CA ARG A 103 -30.57 -17.83 5.36
C ARG A 103 -30.47 -18.55 6.71
N ARG A 104 -31.43 -18.32 7.61
CA ARG A 104 -31.62 -19.05 8.88
C ARG A 104 -32.95 -19.76 8.91
#